data_AF-A0A1Q9PCX1-F1
#
_entry.id   AF-A0A1Q9PCX1-F1
#
_cell.length_a   1.000
_cell.length_b   1.000
_cell.length_c   1.000
_cell.angle_alpha   90.00
_cell.angle_beta   90.00
_cell.angle_gamma   90.00
#
_symmetry.space_group_name_H-M   'P 1'
#
loop_
_entity.id
_entity.type
_entity.pdbx_description
1 polymer ?
#
loop_
_entity_poly.entity_id
_entity_poly.type
_entity_poly.pdbx_seq_one_letter_code
_entity_poly.pdbx_strand_id
1 'polypeptide(L)'
;MYQEIDLSKVNYTFRHKPLLIGGTAMEYYELRKAGDDVDFVVALEDYEGLKEVYPEPEYQEDIWGDLGVKLNELEFWKCICLFHYEFLAEKAIEKEHYKIILLEKLLFLKAIAMSKKKYRKDLKLIVLKFLDDQYDDEKWKEKYLKK
;
A
#
# COMPACT_ATOMS: atom_id res chain seq x y z
N MET A 1 3.80 16.61 3.00
CA MET A 1 4.39 16.59 1.65
C MET A 1 5.04 15.24 1.50
N TYR A 2 4.63 14.48 0.51
CA TYR A 2 5.17 13.16 0.23
C TYR A 2 6.68 13.23 -0.01
N GLN A 3 7.44 12.29 0.55
CA GLN A 3 8.86 12.13 0.30
C GLN A 3 9.10 10.86 -0.51
N GLU A 4 9.97 10.95 -1.51
CA GLU A 4 10.37 9.80 -2.31
C GLU A 4 11.07 8.75 -1.43
N ILE A 5 10.79 7.48 -1.71
CA ILE A 5 11.30 6.35 -0.94
C ILE A 5 12.62 5.89 -1.55
N ASP A 6 13.67 5.85 -0.74
CA ASP A 6 14.98 5.38 -1.15
C ASP A 6 15.08 3.85 -1.09
N LEU A 7 15.01 3.20 -2.25
CA LEU A 7 15.18 1.76 -2.40
C LEU A 7 16.65 1.34 -2.59
N SER A 8 17.61 2.27 -2.64
CA SER A 8 19.03 1.95 -2.86
C SER A 8 19.65 1.15 -1.71
N LYS A 9 19.02 1.17 -0.54
CA LYS A 9 19.40 0.38 0.64
C LYS A 9 19.07 -1.10 0.52
N VAL A 10 18.24 -1.47 -0.47
CA VAL A 10 17.89 -2.86 -0.75
C VAL A 10 18.94 -3.42 -1.69
N ASN A 11 19.71 -4.42 -1.25
CA ASN A 11 20.68 -5.15 -2.07
C ASN A 11 19.99 -6.10 -3.08
N TYR A 12 19.00 -5.60 -3.81
CA TYR A 12 18.21 -6.35 -4.79
C TYR A 12 17.82 -5.45 -5.95
N THR A 13 17.94 -5.95 -7.18
CA THR A 13 17.46 -5.24 -8.38
C THR A 13 16.11 -5.81 -8.79
N PHE A 14 15.06 -5.03 -8.59
CA PHE A 14 13.71 -5.40 -8.95
C PHE A 14 13.52 -5.54 -10.46
N ARG A 15 12.94 -6.67 -10.88
CA ARG A 15 12.48 -6.93 -12.25
C ARG A 15 11.20 -6.17 -12.54
N HIS A 16 10.32 -6.08 -11.55
CA HIS A 16 9.13 -5.24 -11.57
C HIS A 16 9.19 -4.22 -10.45
N LYS A 17 8.91 -2.95 -10.79
CA LYS A 17 8.83 -1.87 -9.81
C LYS A 17 7.90 -2.26 -8.65
N PRO A 18 8.36 -2.25 -7.40
CA PRO A 18 7.52 -2.54 -6.23
C PRO A 18 6.28 -1.66 -6.21
N LEU A 19 5.15 -2.18 -5.73
CA LEU A 19 3.90 -1.44 -5.61
C LEU A 19 3.74 -0.90 -4.19
N LEU A 20 3.88 0.41 -4.01
CA LEU A 20 3.65 1.08 -2.74
C LEU A 20 2.18 1.00 -2.34
N ILE A 21 1.93 0.53 -1.13
CA ILE A 21 0.60 0.41 -0.53
C ILE A 21 0.56 1.07 0.87
N GLY A 22 -0.40 0.67 1.71
CA GLY A 22 -0.28 0.91 3.13
C GLY A 22 -0.52 2.35 3.56
N GLY A 23 0.23 2.81 4.56
CA GLY A 23 0.14 4.17 5.10
C GLY A 23 0.80 5.21 4.20
N THR A 24 1.91 4.86 3.56
CA THR A 24 2.70 5.77 2.72
C THR A 24 1.98 6.09 1.42
N ALA A 25 1.26 5.14 0.83
CA ALA A 25 0.34 5.43 -0.27
C ALA A 25 -0.80 6.38 0.15
N MET A 26 -1.32 6.29 1.38
CA MET A 26 -2.34 7.23 1.87
C MET A 26 -1.80 8.66 1.97
N GLU A 27 -0.52 8.82 2.35
CA GLU A 27 0.14 10.13 2.40
C GLU A 27 0.38 10.73 1.01
N TYR A 28 0.71 9.89 0.03
CA TYR A 28 0.77 10.31 -1.37
C TYR A 28 -0.54 10.96 -1.84
N TYR A 29 -1.68 10.39 -1.45
CA TYR A 29 -3.01 10.95 -1.75
C TYR A 29 -3.46 12.05 -0.77
N GLU A 30 -2.56 12.57 0.06
CA GLU A 30 -2.80 13.65 1.02
C GLU A 30 -3.87 13.35 2.08
N LEU A 31 -4.14 12.06 2.35
CA LEU A 31 -5.22 11.65 3.26
C LEU A 31 -4.83 11.72 4.73
N ARG A 32 -3.59 11.34 5.04
CA ARG A 32 -2.96 11.42 6.37
C ARG A 32 -1.46 11.16 6.27
N LYS A 33 -0.70 11.51 7.30
CA LYS A 33 0.72 11.13 7.40
C LYS A 33 0.91 9.61 7.45
N ALA A 34 2.00 9.14 6.86
CA ALA A 34 2.43 7.75 6.96
C ALA A 34 2.83 7.40 8.41
N GLY A 35 2.91 6.10 8.67
CA GLY A 35 3.57 5.59 9.88
C GLY A 35 5.06 5.43 9.63
N ASP A 36 5.74 4.68 10.50
CA ASP A 36 7.18 4.44 10.39
C ASP A 36 7.51 3.39 9.32
N ASP A 37 6.61 2.42 9.08
CA ASP A 37 6.79 1.35 8.10
C ASP A 37 6.32 1.76 6.68
N VAL A 38 7.00 1.23 5.67
CA VAL A 38 6.70 1.42 4.25
C VAL A 38 6.40 0.06 3.60
N ASP A 39 5.13 -0.12 3.28
CA ASP A 39 4.62 -1.37 2.71
C ASP A 39 4.68 -1.37 1.17
N PHE A 40 5.31 -2.39 0.59
CA PHE A 40 5.26 -2.71 -0.82
C PHE A 40 4.63 -4.09 -1.06
N VAL A 41 3.93 -4.24 -2.18
CA VAL A 41 3.67 -5.56 -2.78
C VAL A 41 4.62 -5.73 -3.96
N VAL A 42 5.24 -6.89 -4.11
CA VAL A 42 6.19 -7.20 -5.20
C VAL A 42 5.71 -8.39 -6.03
N ALA A 43 6.16 -8.45 -7.28
CA ALA A 43 5.90 -9.60 -8.15
C ALA A 43 6.49 -10.88 -7.54
N LEU A 44 5.96 -12.05 -7.93
CA LEU A 44 6.35 -13.33 -7.34
C LEU A 44 7.86 -13.59 -7.47
N GLU A 45 8.40 -13.36 -8.67
CA GLU A 45 9.81 -13.50 -9.00
C GLU A 45 10.71 -12.55 -8.19
N ASP A 46 10.21 -11.36 -7.87
CA ASP A 46 10.93 -10.38 -7.06
C ASP A 46 10.92 -10.78 -5.58
N TYR A 47 9.80 -11.31 -5.09
CA TYR A 47 9.73 -11.90 -3.75
C TYR A 47 10.65 -13.12 -3.60
N GLU A 48 10.66 -14.02 -4.58
CA GLU A 48 11.55 -15.19 -4.59
C GLU A 48 13.03 -14.75 -4.59
N GLY A 49 13.39 -13.79 -5.43
CA GLY A 49 14.74 -13.23 -5.43
C GLY A 49 15.11 -12.52 -4.12
N LEU A 50 14.19 -11.78 -3.51
CA LEU A 50 14.41 -11.18 -2.19
C LEU A 50 14.66 -12.25 -1.12
N LYS A 51 13.92 -13.37 -1.14
CA LYS A 51 14.14 -14.48 -0.22
C LYS A 51 15.48 -15.17 -0.39
N GLU A 52 15.99 -15.25 -1.61
CA GLU A 52 17.33 -15.79 -1.86
C GLU A 52 18.43 -14.86 -1.35
N VAL A 53 18.24 -13.54 -1.46
CA VAL A 53 19.19 -12.54 -0.95
C VAL A 53 19.15 -12.41 0.57
N TYR A 54 17.97 -12.55 1.18
CA TYR A 54 17.73 -12.42 2.62
C TYR A 54 17.09 -13.70 3.20
N PRO A 55 17.80 -14.85 3.19
CA PRO A 55 17.22 -16.14 3.57
C PRO A 55 17.00 -16.29 5.08
N GLU A 56 17.59 -15.42 5.90
CA GLU A 56 17.56 -15.55 7.36
C GLU A 56 16.14 -15.36 7.91
N PRO A 57 15.71 -16.17 8.91
CA PRO A 57 14.35 -16.14 9.43
C PRO A 57 13.88 -14.79 9.97
N GLU A 58 14.79 -13.95 10.48
CA GLU A 58 14.47 -12.61 10.97
C GLU A 58 13.98 -11.63 9.90
N TYR A 59 14.27 -11.90 8.62
CA TYR A 59 13.79 -11.10 7.49
C TYR A 59 12.48 -11.63 6.93
N GLN A 60 12.01 -12.80 7.36
CA GLN A 60 10.86 -13.48 6.79
C GLN A 60 9.61 -13.21 7.63
N GLU A 61 8.53 -12.78 6.99
CA GLU A 61 7.24 -12.52 7.63
C GLU A 61 6.15 -13.41 7.05
N ASP A 62 5.26 -13.90 7.91
CA ASP A 62 4.04 -14.64 7.54
C ASP A 62 2.88 -14.16 8.43
N ILE A 63 1.97 -13.40 7.83
CA ILE A 63 0.75 -12.96 8.49
C ILE A 63 -0.43 -13.70 7.86
N TRP A 64 -0.70 -14.89 8.38
CA TRP A 64 -1.83 -15.73 7.93
C TRP A 64 -1.80 -16.03 6.41
N GLY A 65 -0.62 -16.24 5.85
CA GLY A 65 -0.40 -16.51 4.43
C GLY A 65 -0.06 -15.27 3.59
N ASP A 66 -0.14 -14.07 4.16
CA ASP A 66 0.50 -12.90 3.59
C ASP A 66 2.00 -12.99 3.89
N LEU A 67 2.75 -13.54 2.93
CA LEU A 67 4.19 -13.75 3.08
C LEU A 67 4.95 -12.50 2.64
N GLY A 68 6.03 -12.15 3.35
CA GLY A 68 6.84 -10.98 3.04
C GLY A 68 8.30 -11.09 3.45
N VAL A 69 9.10 -10.16 2.96
CA VAL A 69 10.47 -9.92 3.40
C VAL A 69 10.55 -8.53 4.03
N LYS A 70 11.01 -8.45 5.28
CA LYS A 70 11.13 -7.20 6.05
C LYS A 70 12.58 -6.77 6.18
N LEU A 71 12.88 -5.53 5.80
CA LEU A 71 14.20 -4.91 5.83
C LEU A 71 14.12 -3.54 6.49
N ASN A 72 14.42 -3.47 7.79
CA ASN A 72 14.24 -2.26 8.60
C ASN A 72 12.80 -1.71 8.50
N GLU A 73 12.63 -0.48 7.99
CA GLU A 73 11.34 0.17 7.75
C GLU A 73 10.62 -0.31 6.48
N LEU A 74 11.27 -1.07 5.59
CA LEU A 74 10.70 -1.50 4.32
C LEU A 74 10.14 -2.92 4.44
N GLU A 75 8.90 -3.12 4.01
CA GLU A 75 8.25 -4.44 3.97
C GLU A 75 7.85 -4.78 2.54
N PHE A 76 8.33 -5.92 2.03
CA PHE A 76 8.07 -6.38 0.66
C PHE A 76 7.22 -7.65 0.69
N TRP A 77 5.92 -7.47 0.46
CA TRP A 77 4.92 -8.52 0.53
C TRP A 77 4.74 -9.22 -0.82
N LYS A 78 4.68 -10.55 -0.83
CA LYS A 78 4.24 -11.36 -1.99
C LYS A 78 2.75 -11.13 -2.29
N CYS A 79 1.97 -10.89 -1.25
CA CYS A 79 0.55 -10.61 -1.30
C CYS A 79 0.11 -9.89 -0.03
N ILE A 80 -1.03 -9.19 -0.11
CA ILE A 80 -1.74 -8.66 1.05
C ILE A 80 -3.20 -9.05 0.95
N CYS A 81 -3.76 -9.57 2.04
CA CYS A 81 -5.08 -10.21 2.06
C CYS A 81 -5.19 -11.29 0.95
N LEU A 82 -4.10 -12.00 0.67
CA LEU A 82 -3.94 -12.95 -0.44
C LEU A 82 -4.13 -12.37 -1.86
N PHE A 83 -4.16 -11.05 -2.02
CA PHE A 83 -4.14 -10.39 -3.34
C PHE A 83 -2.71 -10.13 -3.80
N HIS A 84 -2.39 -10.61 -5.00
CA HIS A 84 -1.06 -10.52 -5.59
C HIS A 84 -0.83 -9.22 -6.36
N TYR A 85 0.45 -9.00 -6.66
CA TYR A 85 0.96 -7.82 -7.36
C TYR A 85 0.20 -7.52 -8.66
N GLU A 86 -0.08 -8.50 -9.51
CA GLU A 86 -0.72 -8.29 -10.82
C GLU A 86 -2.11 -7.67 -10.68
N PHE A 87 -2.87 -8.11 -9.67
CA PHE A 87 -4.20 -7.58 -9.39
C PHE A 87 -4.14 -6.17 -8.80
N LEU A 88 -3.20 -5.92 -7.88
CA LEU A 88 -3.11 -4.65 -7.15
C LEU A 88 -2.41 -3.56 -7.98
N ALA A 89 -1.46 -3.93 -8.84
CA ALA A 89 -0.67 -3.03 -9.67
C ALA A 89 -1.37 -2.64 -10.97
N GLU A 90 -2.53 -3.22 -11.27
CA GLU A 90 -3.35 -2.86 -12.42
C GLU A 90 -3.63 -1.35 -12.43
N LYS A 91 -3.15 -0.65 -13.46
CA LYS A 91 -3.25 0.81 -13.64
C LYS A 91 -2.62 1.65 -12.52
N ALA A 92 -1.72 1.06 -11.73
CA ALA A 92 -0.96 1.78 -10.72
C ALA A 92 -0.19 2.98 -11.34
N ILE A 93 0.01 4.02 -10.53
CA ILE A 93 0.70 5.23 -10.97
C ILE A 93 2.20 4.96 -10.99
N GLU A 94 2.83 5.11 -12.16
CA GLU A 94 4.27 4.95 -12.32
C GLU A 94 5.05 6.08 -11.64
N LYS A 95 6.06 5.72 -10.85
CA LYS A 95 7.13 6.60 -10.37
C LYS A 95 8.47 6.10 -10.90
N GLU A 96 9.57 6.77 -10.56
CA GLU A 96 10.89 6.39 -11.07
C GLU A 96 11.29 4.96 -10.64
N HIS A 97 11.21 4.66 -9.35
CA HIS A 97 11.72 3.39 -8.78
C HIS A 97 10.63 2.41 -8.31
N TYR A 98 9.39 2.87 -8.14
CA TYR A 98 8.27 2.06 -7.67
C TYR A 98 6.96 2.54 -8.33
N LYS A 99 5.84 1.92 -7.98
CA LYS A 99 4.50 2.34 -8.40
C LYS A 99 3.67 2.71 -7.18
N ILE A 100 2.70 3.60 -7.33
CA ILE A 100 1.69 3.88 -6.29
C ILE A 100 0.42 3.10 -6.63
N ILE A 101 -0.11 2.33 -5.67
CA ILE A 101 -1.41 1.69 -5.80
C ILE A 101 -2.51 2.71 -6.11
N LEU A 102 -3.46 2.33 -6.96
CA LEU A 102 -4.64 3.14 -7.21
C LEU A 102 -5.48 3.30 -5.93
N LEU A 103 -6.10 4.47 -5.79
CA LEU A 103 -6.90 4.80 -4.62
C LEU A 103 -8.09 3.84 -4.45
N GLU A 104 -8.68 3.35 -5.54
CA GLU A 104 -9.76 2.35 -5.56
C GLU A 104 -9.29 0.99 -5.04
N LYS A 105 -8.07 0.55 -5.41
CA LYS A 105 -7.49 -0.70 -4.92
C LYS A 105 -7.10 -0.57 -3.45
N LEU A 106 -6.65 0.62 -3.03
CA LEU A 106 -6.42 0.93 -1.62
C LEU A 106 -7.73 0.91 -0.81
N LEU A 107 -8.80 1.51 -1.33
CA LEU A 107 -10.16 1.45 -0.76
C LEU A 107 -10.59 0.00 -0.55
N PHE A 108 -10.44 -0.83 -1.57
CA PHE A 108 -10.76 -2.26 -1.54
C PHE A 108 -10.03 -3.00 -0.41
N LEU A 109 -8.69 -2.81 -0.29
CA LEU A 109 -7.91 -3.43 0.78
C LEU A 109 -8.36 -2.95 2.17
N LYS A 110 -8.66 -1.65 2.36
CA LYS A 110 -9.16 -1.14 3.64
C LYS A 110 -10.56 -1.67 3.97
N ALA A 111 -11.40 -1.91 2.96
CA ALA A 111 -12.73 -2.47 3.14
C ALA A 111 -12.66 -3.92 3.61
N ILE A 112 -11.80 -4.75 3.02
CA ILE A 112 -11.56 -6.13 3.48
C ILE A 112 -11.13 -6.15 4.94
N ALA A 113 -10.20 -5.26 5.30
CA ALA A 113 -9.62 -5.22 6.64
C ALA A 113 -10.41 -4.34 7.65
N MET A 114 -11.62 -3.89 7.31
CA MET A 114 -12.34 -2.83 8.04
C MET A 114 -12.75 -3.20 9.47
N SER A 115 -12.71 -4.49 9.83
CA SER A 115 -12.94 -4.92 11.21
C SER A 115 -11.93 -4.31 12.18
N LYS A 116 -10.71 -3.97 11.71
CA LYS A 116 -9.71 -3.22 12.49
C LYS A 116 -10.03 -1.71 12.46
N LYS A 117 -10.07 -1.09 13.64
CA LYS A 117 -10.41 0.34 13.83
C LYS A 117 -9.54 1.28 12.98
N LYS A 118 -8.24 1.01 12.83
CA LYS A 118 -7.32 1.79 11.98
C LYS A 118 -7.81 1.78 10.52
N TYR A 119 -8.05 0.60 9.97
CA TYR A 119 -8.48 0.45 8.58
C TYR A 119 -9.89 0.98 8.32
N ARG A 120 -10.80 0.91 9.29
CA ARG A 120 -12.10 1.59 9.18
C ARG A 120 -11.96 3.11 9.09
N LYS A 121 -11.01 3.71 9.81
CA LYS A 121 -10.73 5.15 9.70
C LYS A 121 -10.11 5.49 8.34
N ASP A 122 -9.13 4.70 7.90
CA ASP A 122 -8.49 4.89 6.58
C ASP A 122 -9.53 4.76 5.45
N LEU A 123 -10.38 3.75 5.51
CA LEU A 123 -11.51 3.56 4.58
C LEU A 123 -12.38 4.81 4.51
N LYS A 124 -12.74 5.39 5.66
CA LYS A 124 -13.54 6.63 5.71
C LYS A 124 -12.81 7.76 4.99
N LEU A 125 -11.52 7.98 5.24
CA LEU A 125 -10.76 9.06 4.58
C LEU A 125 -10.76 8.92 3.06
N ILE A 126 -10.55 7.70 2.55
CA ILE A 126 -10.58 7.44 1.11
C ILE A 126 -11.97 7.73 0.53
N VAL A 127 -13.05 7.29 1.19
CA VAL A 127 -14.42 7.59 0.76
C VAL A 127 -14.68 9.09 0.72
N LEU A 128 -14.25 9.84 1.74
CA LEU A 128 -14.41 11.30 1.74
C LEU A 128 -13.66 11.95 0.58
N LYS A 129 -12.43 11.50 0.28
CA LYS A 129 -11.67 11.97 -0.89
C LYS A 129 -12.42 11.74 -2.19
N PHE A 130 -12.99 10.56 -2.40
CA PHE A 130 -13.82 10.30 -3.58
C PHE A 130 -15.04 11.21 -3.65
N LEU A 131 -15.71 11.47 -2.52
CA LEU A 131 -16.87 12.37 -2.50
C LEU A 131 -16.46 13.81 -2.81
N ASP A 132 -15.36 14.29 -2.24
CA ASP A 132 -14.81 15.62 -2.55
C ASP A 132 -14.38 15.75 -4.02
N ASP A 133 -13.84 14.70 -4.64
CA ASP A 133 -13.42 14.73 -6.04
C ASP A 133 -14.58 14.65 -7.04
N GLN A 134 -15.74 14.13 -6.63
CA GLN A 134 -16.89 13.90 -7.52
C GLN A 134 -17.96 14.99 -7.43
N TYR A 135 -18.05 15.70 -6.30
CA TYR A 135 -19.05 16.73 -6.10
C TYR A 135 -18.39 18.11 -6.10
N ASP A 136 -18.93 19.02 -6.91
CA ASP A 136 -18.42 20.40 -7.06
C ASP A 136 -18.66 21.29 -5.81
N ASP A 137 -19.47 20.84 -4.86
CA ASP A 137 -19.77 21.56 -3.63
C ASP A 137 -19.85 20.65 -2.40
N GLU A 138 -19.79 21.24 -1.22
CA GLU A 138 -19.78 20.49 0.04
C GLU A 138 -21.16 19.98 0.48
N LYS A 139 -22.24 20.15 -0.31
CA LYS A 139 -23.58 19.69 0.10
C LYS A 139 -23.66 18.19 0.28
N TRP A 140 -22.76 17.43 -0.36
CA TRP A 140 -22.65 15.99 -0.14
C TRP A 140 -22.41 15.66 1.34
N LYS A 141 -21.72 16.54 2.09
CA LYS A 141 -21.46 16.37 3.53
C LYS A 141 -22.76 16.32 4.31
N GLU A 142 -23.77 17.08 3.91
CA GLU A 142 -25.08 17.00 4.54
C GLU A 142 -25.75 15.65 4.34
N LYS A 143 -25.54 15.01 3.20
CA LYS A 143 -26.13 13.70 2.88
C LYS A 143 -25.39 12.55 3.55
N TYR A 144 -24.05 12.60 3.59
CA TYR A 144 -23.21 11.45 3.96
C TYR A 144 -22.47 11.61 5.30
N LEU A 145 -22.40 12.82 5.88
CA LEU A 145 -21.75 13.07 7.18
C LEU A 145 -22.72 13.42 8.32
N LYS A 146 -24.01 13.67 8.04
CA LYS A 146 -25.01 13.86 9.11
C LYS A 146 -25.17 12.55 9.88
N LYS A 147 -24.86 12.59 11.19
CA LYS A 147 -25.15 11.56 12.17
C LYS A 147 -26.55 11.76 12.74
#